data_AF-A0A7T1MKG1-F1
#
_entry.id   AF-A0A7T1MKG1-F1
#
_cell.length_a   1.000
_cell.length_b   1.000
_cell.length_c   1.000
_cell.angle_alpha   90.00
_cell.angle_beta   90.00
_cell.angle_gamma   90.00
#
_symmetry.space_group_name_H-M   'P 1'
#
loop_
_entity.id
_entity.type
_entity.pdbx_description
1 polymer ?
#
loop_
_entity_poly.entity_id
_entity_poly.type
_entity_poly.pdbx_seq_one_letter_code
_entity_poly.pdbx_strand_id
1 'polypeptide(L)'
;MPQTAAPAVDFNADADLISFLKAIPDGRYRRGVRYPQWYLLLVAVLGILSDCRSSRDLEAFARRHREVLNQALGLNFKRWPSDATFLYLFNKAHLQQFGEVLQAWMISHIPGGTTAVEQLVCDGKTLKGSAIETDDGNHRFVAQVTVYARALGVALAQKAYDTHESSERAALKELLSTMDLGVC
;
A
#
# COMPACT_ATOMS: atom_id res chain seq x y z
N MET A 1 -17.28 10.44 -23.37
CA MET A 1 -16.50 10.72 -22.15
C MET A 1 -15.07 10.25 -22.40
N PRO A 2 -14.03 11.09 -22.25
CA PRO A 2 -12.68 10.65 -22.56
C PRO A 2 -12.15 9.78 -21.42
N GLN A 3 -11.82 8.53 -21.74
CA GLN A 3 -11.00 7.64 -20.91
C GLN A 3 -9.66 8.34 -20.65
N THR A 4 -9.37 8.65 -19.39
CA THR A 4 -8.01 9.03 -18.98
C THR A 4 -7.31 7.75 -18.58
N ALA A 5 -6.60 7.12 -19.52
CA ALA A 5 -5.67 6.05 -19.20
C ALA A 5 -4.57 6.65 -18.32
N ALA A 6 -4.37 6.06 -17.14
CA ALA A 6 -3.24 6.41 -16.29
C ALA A 6 -1.95 6.06 -17.04
N PRO A 7 -0.91 6.92 -17.03
CA PRO A 7 0.35 6.61 -17.69
C PRO A 7 0.98 5.40 -17.01
N ALA A 8 1.33 4.39 -17.82
CA ALA A 8 2.19 3.30 -17.39
C ALA A 8 3.56 3.91 -17.03
N VAL A 9 3.94 3.80 -15.76
CA VAL A 9 5.24 4.26 -15.30
C VAL A 9 6.20 3.09 -15.50
N ASP A 10 7.13 3.23 -16.44
CA ASP A 10 8.21 2.27 -16.66
C ASP A 10 9.20 2.37 -15.49
N PHE A 11 9.14 1.41 -14.57
CA PHE A 11 10.05 1.34 -13.43
C PHE A 11 11.33 0.60 -13.84
N ASN A 12 12.46 1.30 -13.79
CA ASN A 12 13.77 0.68 -13.99
C ASN A 12 14.16 -0.12 -12.73
N ALA A 13 14.68 -1.34 -12.90
CA ALA A 13 14.96 -2.29 -11.81
C ALA A 13 15.98 -1.77 -10.77
N ASP A 14 16.78 -0.77 -11.13
CA ASP A 14 17.77 -0.13 -10.25
C ASP A 14 17.20 1.03 -9.40
N ALA A 15 15.89 1.32 -9.49
CA ALA A 15 15.29 2.44 -8.79
C ALA A 15 15.14 2.17 -7.28
N ASP A 16 15.80 2.99 -6.46
CA ASP A 16 15.64 2.98 -5.01
C ASP A 16 14.19 3.30 -4.58
N LEU A 17 13.83 2.88 -3.36
CA LEU A 17 12.49 3.09 -2.81
C LEU A 17 12.06 4.58 -2.84
N ILE A 18 13.00 5.51 -2.71
CA ILE A 18 12.70 6.95 -2.68
C ILE A 18 12.28 7.44 -4.07
N SER A 19 13.01 7.05 -5.11
CA SER A 19 12.70 7.38 -6.50
C SER A 19 11.34 6.81 -6.88
N PHE A 20 11.08 5.58 -6.45
CA PHE A 20 9.77 4.95 -6.56
C PHE A 20 8.66 5.77 -5.90
N LEU A 21 8.82 6.16 -4.64
CA LEU A 21 7.81 6.95 -3.91
C LEU A 21 7.59 8.34 -4.51
N LYS A 22 8.60 8.94 -5.15
CA LYS A 22 8.50 10.22 -5.85
C LYS A 22 7.71 10.15 -7.15
N ALA A 23 7.63 8.99 -7.80
CA ALA A 23 6.88 8.81 -9.04
C ALA A 23 5.35 8.83 -8.82
N ILE A 24 4.90 8.61 -7.58
CA ILE A 24 3.48 8.56 -7.24
C ILE A 24 2.89 9.97 -7.22
N PRO A 25 1.87 10.28 -8.03
CA PRO A 25 1.30 11.61 -8.13
C PRO A 25 0.69 12.06 -6.79
N ASP A 26 0.98 13.30 -6.38
CA ASP A 26 0.41 13.89 -5.17
C ASP A 26 -1.00 14.40 -5.45
N GLY A 27 -2.00 13.64 -5.00
CA GLY A 27 -3.43 13.98 -5.16
C GLY A 27 -3.93 15.04 -4.19
N ARG A 28 -3.08 15.56 -3.29
CA ARG A 28 -3.48 16.55 -2.28
C ARG A 28 -3.48 17.95 -2.87
N TYR A 29 -4.40 18.80 -2.40
CA TYR A 29 -4.46 20.21 -2.82
C TYR A 29 -3.12 20.92 -2.59
N ARG A 30 -2.61 21.60 -3.63
CA ARG A 30 -1.31 22.29 -3.62
C ARG A 30 -1.16 23.37 -2.54
N ARG A 31 -2.26 23.96 -2.05
CA ARG A 31 -2.21 24.95 -0.96
C ARG A 31 -2.04 24.25 0.38
N GLY A 32 -0.93 24.53 1.07
CA GLY A 32 -0.70 24.05 2.45
C GLY A 32 0.09 22.73 2.57
N VAL A 33 0.70 22.24 1.49
CA VAL A 33 1.57 21.05 1.54
C VAL A 33 2.86 21.39 2.29
N ARG A 34 2.92 21.04 3.59
CA ARG A 34 4.11 21.20 4.43
C ARG A 34 5.15 20.10 4.22
N TYR A 35 4.68 18.90 3.86
CA TYR A 35 5.49 17.72 3.63
C TYR A 35 5.12 17.09 2.28
N PRO A 36 6.08 16.81 1.41
CA PRO A 36 5.81 16.17 0.13
C PRO A 36 5.27 14.75 0.34
N GLN A 37 4.41 14.27 -0.56
CA GLN A 37 3.72 12.98 -0.39
C GLN A 37 4.71 11.82 -0.25
N TRP A 38 5.74 11.80 -1.10
CA TRP A 38 6.77 10.75 -1.06
C TRP A 38 7.43 10.62 0.32
N TYR A 39 7.63 11.73 1.03
CA TYR A 39 8.23 11.70 2.37
C TYR A 39 7.27 11.10 3.40
N LEU A 40 5.98 11.46 3.34
CA LEU A 40 4.99 10.89 4.25
C LEU A 40 4.78 9.39 3.99
N LEU A 41 4.79 8.98 2.72
CA LEU A 41 4.73 7.57 2.34
C LEU A 41 5.98 6.82 2.83
N LEU A 42 7.17 7.41 2.69
CA LEU A 42 8.41 6.82 3.20
C LEU A 42 8.33 6.59 4.72
N VAL A 43 7.89 7.61 5.46
CA VAL A 43 7.71 7.50 6.92
C VAL A 43 6.67 6.45 7.27
N ALA A 44 5.58 6.33 6.51
CA ALA A 44 4.58 5.29 6.70
C ALA A 44 5.17 3.89 6.49
N VAL A 45 5.92 3.66 5.40
CA VAL A 45 6.58 2.37 5.14
C VAL A 45 7.57 2.02 6.24
N LEU A 46 8.48 2.94 6.59
CA LEU A 46 9.48 2.70 7.64
C LEU A 46 8.83 2.47 9.01
N GLY A 47 7.75 3.21 9.31
CA GLY A 47 6.97 3.04 10.52
C GLY A 47 6.31 1.66 10.59
N ILE A 48 5.67 1.21 9.51
CA ILE A 48 5.05 -0.12 9.43
C ILE A 48 6.09 -1.23 9.61
N LEU A 49 7.26 -1.11 8.96
CA LEU A 49 8.38 -2.04 9.14
C LEU A 49 8.93 -2.03 10.57
N SER A 50 8.71 -0.94 11.30
CA SER A 50 9.08 -0.77 12.71
C SER A 50 7.92 -1.08 13.68
N ASP A 51 6.90 -1.81 13.24
CA ASP A 51 5.70 -2.20 14.01
C ASP A 51 4.82 -1.02 14.49
N CYS A 52 4.80 0.10 13.74
CA CYS A 52 3.80 1.15 13.97
C CYS A 52 2.44 0.68 13.46
N ARG A 53 1.40 0.75 14.31
CA ARG A 53 0.07 0.20 14.01
C ARG A 53 -1.02 1.26 13.85
N SER A 54 -0.68 2.53 14.05
CA SER A 54 -1.63 3.64 13.97
C SER A 54 -0.99 4.91 13.44
N SER A 55 -1.81 5.88 13.01
CA SER A 55 -1.33 7.22 12.62
C SER A 55 -0.64 7.96 13.77
N ARG A 56 -1.01 7.67 15.02
CA ARG A 56 -0.36 8.22 16.22
C ARG A 56 1.03 7.63 16.42
N ASP A 57 1.20 6.33 16.14
CA ASP A 57 2.52 5.69 16.16
C ASP A 57 3.42 6.27 15.07
N LEU A 58 2.87 6.53 13.88
CA LEU A 58 3.59 7.21 12.80
C LEU A 58 4.02 8.63 13.17
N GLU A 59 3.17 9.39 13.86
CA GLU A 59 3.57 10.69 14.41
C GLU A 59 4.74 10.54 15.40
N ALA A 60 4.62 9.61 16.35
CA ALA A 60 5.65 9.36 17.35
C ALA A 60 6.98 8.92 16.71
N PHE A 61 6.91 8.06 15.69
CA PHE A 61 8.03 7.62 14.88
C PHE A 61 8.67 8.79 14.14
N ALA A 62 7.88 9.59 13.42
CA ALA A 62 8.37 10.74 12.68
C ALA A 62 9.03 11.78 13.58
N ARG A 63 8.47 11.99 14.78
CA ARG A 63 9.07 12.85 15.81
C ARG A 63 10.42 12.32 16.27
N ARG A 64 10.49 11.03 16.60
CA ARG A 64 11.70 10.37 17.13
C ARG A 64 12.84 10.35 16.11
N HIS A 65 12.54 10.08 14.85
CA HIS A 65 13.55 9.89 13.80
C HIS A 65 13.77 11.14 12.93
N ARG A 66 13.15 12.28 13.24
CA ARG A 66 13.19 13.51 12.43
C ARG A 66 14.61 13.94 12.05
N GLU A 67 15.53 13.98 13.02
CA GLU A 67 16.88 14.49 12.79
C GLU A 67 17.70 13.54 11.91
N VAL A 68 17.60 12.24 12.18
CA VAL A 68 18.25 11.19 11.39
C VAL A 68 17.72 11.19 9.95
N LEU A 69 16.39 11.28 9.77
CA LEU A 69 15.77 11.35 8.45
C LEU A 69 16.15 12.62 7.69
N ASN A 70 16.20 13.77 8.38
CA ASN A 70 16.66 15.02 7.78
C ASN A 70 18.10 14.90 7.27
N GLN A 71 19.00 14.35 8.09
CA GLN A 71 20.40 14.17 7.73
C GLN A 71 20.57 13.19 6.56
N ALA A 72 19.91 12.03 6.62
CA ALA A 72 20.03 10.99 5.60
C ALA A 72 19.44 11.41 4.25
N LEU A 73 18.40 12.24 4.25
CA LEU A 73 17.66 12.63 3.03
C LEU A 73 18.00 14.05 2.55
N GLY A 74 18.90 14.76 3.23
CA GLY A 74 19.21 16.16 2.92
C GLY A 74 18.02 17.11 3.09
N LEU A 75 17.13 16.81 4.04
CA LEU A 75 15.93 17.60 4.34
C LEU A 75 16.16 18.50 5.55
N ASN A 76 15.32 19.53 5.71
CA ASN A 76 15.42 20.47 6.82
C ASN A 76 14.06 20.75 7.47
N PHE A 77 13.29 19.70 7.77
CA PHE A 77 12.02 19.86 8.46
C PHE A 77 12.24 20.18 9.94
N LYS A 78 11.79 21.37 10.36
CA LYS A 78 11.83 21.82 11.76
C LYS A 78 10.80 21.12 12.65
N ARG A 79 9.69 20.68 12.06
CA ARG A 79 8.60 19.96 12.74
C ARG A 79 8.44 18.57 12.10
N TRP A 80 7.67 17.70 12.76
CA TRP A 80 7.27 16.39 12.24
C TRP A 80 5.82 16.43 11.72
N PRO A 81 5.43 15.51 10.82
CA PRO A 81 4.03 15.30 10.45
C PRO A 81 3.22 14.80 11.66
N SER A 82 2.04 15.39 11.87
CA SER A 82 1.11 14.94 12.92
C SER A 82 0.26 13.75 12.47
N ASP A 83 -0.42 13.10 13.40
CA ASP A 83 -1.42 12.07 13.14
C ASP A 83 -2.46 12.51 12.09
N ALA A 84 -2.97 13.73 12.20
CA ALA A 84 -3.91 14.33 11.24
C ALA A 84 -3.30 14.50 9.84
N THR A 85 -1.99 14.72 9.74
CA THR A 85 -1.29 14.81 8.45
C THR A 85 -1.28 13.45 7.76
N PHE A 86 -1.06 12.36 8.51
CA PHE A 86 -1.14 11.00 7.99
C PHE A 86 -2.58 10.60 7.64
N LEU A 87 -3.55 10.93 8.48
CA LEU A 87 -4.97 10.66 8.17
C LEU A 87 -5.41 11.39 6.90
N TYR A 88 -5.01 12.65 6.72
CA TYR A 88 -5.29 13.40 5.50
C TYR A 88 -4.60 12.78 4.28
N LEU A 89 -3.35 12.31 4.42
CA LEU A 89 -2.67 11.55 3.37
C LEU A 89 -3.48 10.30 3.01
N PHE A 90 -3.83 9.45 3.97
CA PHE A 90 -4.52 8.19 3.68
C PHE A 90 -5.93 8.37 3.12
N ASN A 91 -6.61 9.47 3.47
CA ASN A 91 -7.92 9.81 2.90
C ASN A 91 -7.84 10.28 1.43
N LYS A 92 -6.74 10.94 1.05
CA LYS A 92 -6.58 11.55 -0.28
C LYS A 92 -5.69 10.78 -1.23
N ALA A 93 -4.79 9.95 -0.71
CA ALA A 93 -3.97 9.08 -1.52
C ALA A 93 -4.86 8.06 -2.22
N HIS A 94 -4.62 7.83 -3.51
CA HIS A 94 -5.14 6.66 -4.20
C HIS A 94 -4.38 5.43 -3.71
N LEU A 95 -4.76 4.94 -2.51
CA LEU A 95 -4.07 3.83 -1.82
C LEU A 95 -4.05 2.55 -2.66
N GLN A 96 -5.04 2.35 -3.53
CA GLN A 96 -5.06 1.24 -4.49
C GLN A 96 -3.91 1.35 -5.50
N GLN A 97 -3.76 2.51 -6.15
CA GLN A 97 -2.65 2.76 -7.07
C GLN A 97 -1.29 2.69 -6.35
N PHE A 98 -1.22 3.17 -5.11
CA PHE A 98 -0.01 3.00 -4.29
C PHE A 98 0.32 1.51 -4.08
N GLY A 99 -0.66 0.68 -3.75
CA GLY A 99 -0.48 -0.75 -3.54
C GLY A 99 -0.02 -1.50 -4.79
N GLU A 100 -0.67 -1.24 -5.93
CA GLU A 100 -0.32 -1.83 -7.23
C GLU A 100 1.11 -1.47 -7.65
N VAL A 101 1.46 -0.19 -7.52
CA VAL A 101 2.77 0.33 -7.88
C VAL A 101 3.84 -0.23 -6.92
N LEU A 102 3.55 -0.32 -5.62
CA LEU A 102 4.48 -0.86 -4.62
C LEU A 102 4.73 -2.35 -4.86
N GLN A 103 3.69 -3.08 -5.21
CA GLN A 103 3.79 -4.48 -5.59
C GLN A 103 4.66 -4.67 -6.83
N ALA A 104 4.46 -3.88 -7.88
CA ALA A 104 5.30 -3.93 -9.09
C ALA A 104 6.78 -3.70 -8.75
N TRP A 105 7.08 -2.73 -7.90
CA TRP A 105 8.45 -2.48 -7.42
C TRP A 105 9.00 -3.63 -6.58
N MET A 106 8.22 -4.21 -5.67
CA MET A 106 8.67 -5.39 -4.91
C MET A 106 9.00 -6.56 -5.84
N ILE A 107 8.19 -6.78 -6.89
CA ILE A 107 8.40 -7.84 -7.88
C ILE A 107 9.66 -7.58 -8.73
N SER A 108 9.95 -6.32 -9.09
CA SER A 108 11.14 -6.00 -9.89
C SER A 108 12.46 -6.31 -9.17
N HIS A 109 12.45 -6.36 -7.83
CA HIS A 109 13.61 -6.72 -7.02
C HIS A 109 13.79 -8.23 -6.82
N ILE A 110 12.91 -9.06 -7.37
CA ILE A 110 12.98 -10.52 -7.27
C ILE A 110 13.83 -11.08 -8.43
N PRO A 111 14.97 -11.72 -8.17
CA PRO A 111 15.78 -12.35 -9.21
C PRO A 111 14.98 -13.45 -9.90
N GLY A 112 14.77 -13.32 -11.22
CA GLY A 112 13.96 -14.26 -12.00
C GLY A 112 12.46 -13.96 -12.01
N GLY A 113 12.02 -12.79 -11.52
CA GLY A 113 10.63 -12.33 -11.62
C GLY A 113 9.61 -13.24 -10.93
N THR A 114 8.39 -13.30 -11.47
CA THR A 114 7.34 -14.19 -10.95
C THR A 114 7.53 -15.65 -11.34
N THR A 115 8.54 -16.01 -12.15
CA THR A 115 8.64 -17.32 -12.81
C THR A 115 8.68 -18.55 -11.87
N ALA A 116 8.90 -18.35 -10.56
CA ALA A 116 8.77 -19.38 -9.52
C ALA A 116 7.37 -19.44 -8.88
N VAL A 117 6.29 -19.42 -9.68
CA VAL A 117 4.90 -19.53 -9.19
C VAL A 117 4.48 -20.97 -8.84
N GLU A 118 5.39 -21.92 -8.68
CA GLU A 118 5.04 -23.34 -8.51
C GLU A 118 4.10 -23.61 -7.32
N GLN A 119 4.10 -22.74 -6.30
CA GLN A 119 3.19 -22.83 -5.16
C GLN A 119 2.69 -21.45 -4.71
N LEU A 120 1.41 -21.19 -5.00
CA LEU A 120 0.66 -20.06 -4.45
C LEU A 120 -0.05 -20.47 -3.16
N VAL A 121 0.09 -19.65 -2.13
CA VAL A 121 -0.67 -19.76 -0.88
C VAL A 121 -1.66 -18.61 -0.83
N CYS A 122 -2.91 -18.90 -0.52
CA CYS A 122 -3.96 -17.90 -0.34
C CYS A 122 -4.34 -17.81 1.14
N ASP A 123 -4.43 -16.60 1.67
CA ASP A 123 -4.79 -16.35 3.07
C ASP A 123 -5.82 -15.21 3.19
N GLY A 124 -6.90 -15.48 3.92
CA GLY A 124 -7.96 -14.54 4.24
C GLY A 124 -7.73 -13.88 5.61
N LYS A 125 -7.72 -12.55 5.66
CA LYS A 125 -7.64 -11.76 6.90
C LYS A 125 -8.86 -10.86 7.06
N THR A 126 -9.43 -10.83 8.27
CA THR A 126 -10.49 -9.89 8.63
C THR A 126 -9.88 -8.62 9.24
N LEU A 127 -10.34 -7.45 8.80
CA LEU A 127 -9.89 -6.19 9.37
C LEU A 127 -10.50 -6.01 10.77
N LYS A 128 -9.65 -5.97 11.78
CA LYS A 128 -10.10 -5.74 13.16
C LYS A 128 -10.74 -4.36 13.28
N GLY A 129 -11.95 -4.31 13.86
CA GLY A 129 -12.67 -3.05 14.12
C GLY A 129 -13.49 -2.54 12.92
N SER A 130 -13.59 -3.29 11.83
CA SER A 130 -14.45 -2.93 10.69
C SER A 130 -15.88 -3.48 10.78
N ALA A 131 -16.21 -4.21 11.84
CA ALA A 131 -17.54 -4.80 12.00
C ALA A 131 -18.59 -3.72 12.26
N ILE A 132 -19.64 -3.72 11.44
CA ILE A 132 -20.78 -2.81 11.52
C ILE A 132 -22.04 -3.67 11.50
N GLU A 133 -22.97 -3.41 12.42
CA GLU A 133 -24.29 -4.04 12.41
C GLU A 133 -25.12 -3.53 11.23
N THR A 134 -25.77 -4.44 10.52
CA THR A 134 -26.67 -4.14 9.42
C THR A 134 -28.10 -4.03 9.92
N ASP A 135 -28.97 -3.37 9.16
CA ASP A 135 -30.38 -3.17 9.54
C ASP A 135 -31.14 -4.49 9.80
N ASP A 136 -30.71 -5.59 9.19
CA ASP A 136 -31.26 -6.94 9.38
C ASP A 136 -30.72 -7.69 10.63
N GLY A 137 -29.93 -7.04 11.49
CA GLY A 137 -29.36 -7.63 12.70
C GLY A 137 -28.14 -8.54 12.47
N ASN A 138 -27.62 -8.58 11.25
CA ASN A 138 -26.34 -9.24 10.91
C ASN A 138 -25.16 -8.27 11.09
N HIS A 139 -23.94 -8.78 10.91
CA HIS A 139 -22.74 -7.94 10.84
C HIS A 139 -22.09 -8.01 9.47
N ARG A 140 -21.70 -6.84 8.96
CA ARG A 140 -20.77 -6.74 7.84
C ARG A 140 -19.41 -6.27 8.32
N PHE A 141 -18.36 -6.71 7.66
CA PHE A 141 -16.99 -6.29 7.96
C PHE A 141 -16.16 -6.30 6.68
N VAL A 142 -15.00 -5.63 6.76
CA VAL A 142 -14.03 -5.66 5.68
C VAL A 142 -13.11 -6.87 5.88
N ALA A 143 -13.01 -7.70 4.86
CA ALA A 143 -12.06 -8.80 4.79
C ALA A 143 -11.11 -8.58 3.60
N GLN A 144 -9.99 -9.27 3.62
CA GLN A 144 -8.97 -9.23 2.59
C GLN A 144 -8.50 -10.64 2.28
N VAL A 145 -8.32 -10.95 1.01
CA VAL A 145 -7.60 -12.14 0.57
C VAL A 145 -6.26 -11.75 -0.03
N THR A 146 -5.21 -12.50 0.30
CA THR A 146 -3.84 -12.26 -0.17
C THR A 146 -3.30 -13.51 -0.84
N VAL A 147 -2.70 -13.36 -2.02
CA VAL A 147 -1.99 -14.41 -2.75
C VAL A 147 -0.50 -14.23 -2.49
N TYR A 148 0.16 -15.28 -2.02
CA TYR A 148 1.55 -15.30 -1.60
C TYR A 148 2.34 -16.35 -2.40
N ALA A 149 3.48 -15.95 -2.96
CA ALA A 149 4.40 -16.88 -3.59
C ALA A 149 5.37 -17.43 -2.56
N ARG A 150 5.23 -18.71 -2.23
CA ARG A 150 6.04 -19.36 -1.20
C ARG A 150 7.53 -19.36 -1.54
N ALA A 151 7.86 -19.66 -2.79
CA ALA A 151 9.24 -19.70 -3.25
C ALA A 151 9.93 -18.33 -3.22
N LEU A 152 9.15 -17.25 -3.42
CA LEU A 152 9.67 -15.89 -3.53
C LEU A 152 9.64 -15.12 -2.20
N GLY A 153 8.90 -15.62 -1.21
CA GLY A 153 8.81 -14.96 0.08
C GLY A 153 7.89 -13.72 0.11
N VAL A 154 7.16 -13.44 -0.98
CA VAL A 154 6.42 -12.18 -1.19
C VAL A 154 4.93 -12.35 -1.41
N ALA A 155 4.15 -11.36 -1.00
CA ALA A 155 2.75 -11.23 -1.38
C ALA A 155 2.64 -10.71 -2.81
N LEU A 156 2.07 -11.52 -3.70
CA LEU A 156 1.94 -11.21 -5.12
C LEU A 156 0.71 -10.41 -5.46
N ALA A 157 -0.38 -10.55 -4.70
CA ALA A 157 -1.64 -9.84 -4.93
C ALA A 157 -2.46 -9.79 -3.64
N GLN A 158 -3.26 -8.74 -3.48
CA GLN A 158 -4.22 -8.64 -2.37
C GLN A 158 -5.48 -7.92 -2.82
N LYS A 159 -6.62 -8.32 -2.25
CA LYS A 159 -7.91 -7.66 -2.49
C LYS A 159 -8.72 -7.58 -1.20
N ALA A 160 -9.13 -6.37 -0.85
CA ALA A 160 -10.12 -6.13 0.19
C ALA A 160 -11.55 -6.18 -0.39
N TYR A 161 -12.51 -6.62 0.42
CA TYR A 161 -13.93 -6.71 0.08
C TYR A 161 -14.81 -6.53 1.32
N ASP A 162 -16.01 -5.95 1.13
CA ASP A 162 -17.06 -5.92 2.14
C ASP A 162 -17.82 -7.26 2.11
N THR A 163 -17.95 -7.93 3.27
CA THR A 163 -18.63 -9.23 3.36
C THR A 163 -20.13 -9.18 3.10
N HIS A 164 -20.73 -8.00 3.09
CA HIS A 164 -22.12 -7.81 2.68
C HIS A 164 -22.28 -7.86 1.15
N GLU A 165 -21.27 -7.42 0.42
CA GLU A 165 -21.32 -7.31 -1.05
C GLU A 165 -20.65 -8.50 -1.76
N SER A 166 -19.71 -9.16 -1.10
CA SER A 166 -18.89 -10.21 -1.71
C SER A 166 -18.50 -11.31 -0.71
N SER A 167 -17.84 -12.34 -1.23
CA SER A 167 -17.32 -13.48 -0.46
C SER A 167 -15.84 -13.70 -0.76
N GLU A 168 -15.12 -14.38 0.14
CA GLU A 168 -13.71 -14.71 -0.05
C GLU A 168 -13.45 -15.39 -1.39
N ARG A 169 -14.29 -16.38 -1.75
CA ARG A 169 -14.17 -17.10 -3.02
C ARG A 169 -14.35 -16.19 -4.23
N ALA A 170 -15.29 -15.25 -4.18
CA ALA A 170 -15.52 -14.30 -5.26
C ALA A 170 -14.35 -13.32 -5.39
N ALA A 171 -13.89 -12.76 -4.27
CA ALA A 171 -12.74 -11.86 -4.23
C ALA A 171 -11.45 -12.55 -4.71
N LEU A 172 -11.22 -13.80 -4.31
CA LEU A 172 -10.06 -14.58 -4.74
C LEU A 172 -10.11 -14.90 -6.23
N LYS A 173 -11.28 -15.30 -6.74
CA LYS A 173 -11.45 -15.59 -8.18
C LYS A 173 -11.15 -14.35 -9.03
N GLU A 174 -11.63 -13.19 -8.61
CA GLU A 174 -11.34 -11.93 -9.28
C GLU A 174 -9.85 -11.58 -9.19
N LEU A 175 -9.25 -11.70 -8.00
CA LEU A 175 -7.84 -11.45 -7.79
C LEU A 175 -6.97 -12.33 -8.72
N LEU A 176 -7.24 -13.63 -8.75
CA LEU A 176 -6.52 -14.55 -9.64
C LEU A 176 -6.75 -14.25 -11.12
N SER A 177 -7.93 -13.76 -11.52
CA SER A 177 -8.18 -13.38 -12.92
C SER A 177 -7.40 -12.14 -13.38
N THR A 178 -6.97 -11.30 -12.44
CA THR A 178 -6.11 -10.14 -12.73
C THR A 178 -4.62 -10.48 -12.75
N MET A 179 -4.25 -11.64 -12.20
CA MET A 179 -2.86 -12.08 -12.20
C MET A 179 -2.61 -12.82 -13.51
N ASP A 180 -1.61 -12.35 -14.27
CA ASP A 180 -1.09 -13.08 -15.43
C ASP A 180 -0.23 -14.25 -14.95
N LEU A 181 -0.89 -15.19 -14.27
CA LEU A 181 -0.34 -16.48 -13.92
C LEU A 181 -0.30 -17.22 -15.23
N GLY A 182 0.86 -17.29 -15.86
CA GLY A 182 1.04 -18.04 -17.10
C GLY A 182 0.63 -19.50 -16.90
N VAL A 183 -0.66 -19.78 -17.11
CA VAL A 183 -1.19 -21.13 -17.20
C VAL A 183 -0.83 -21.57 -18.61
N CYS A 184 0.30 -22.26 -18.72
CA CYS A 184 0.49 -23.24 -19.78
C CYS A 184 -0.37 -24.47 -19.50
#